data_AF-A0ABD7RUG6-F1
#
_entry.id   AF-A0ABD7RUG6-F1
#
_cell.length_a   1.000
_cell.length_b   1.000
_cell.length_c   1.000
_cell.angle_alpha   90.00
_cell.angle_beta   90.00
_cell.angle_gamma   90.00
#
_symmetry.space_group_name_H-M   'P 1'
#
loop_
_entity.id
_entity.type
_entity.pdbx_description
1 polymer ?
#
loop_
_entity_poly.entity_id
_entity_poly.type
_entity_poly.pdbx_seq_one_letter_code
_entity_poly.pdbx_strand_id
1 'polypeptide(L)'
;MPGIIHVADTFAAFLDDLQTRRAPALYQLSKLRNGFEGWLKIELYLWLTERYQLQPQTDVGVEYKVWLDQRRGQMDRETKQCDLWVRDAAGHGYHYIELKVPFANNNRGKLFLSASDDFWYISRLLAVDQSAASGSAILVGAGFDEHDWTRAIDDAVAYAGNDPAMVQLRVGSLKLEEAPTLQWAVMTKRYAPRPGA
;
A
#
# COMPACT_ATOMS: atom_id res chain seq x y z
N MET A 1 14.46 10.02 12.41
CA MET A 1 14.17 8.87 13.31
C MET A 1 14.22 7.58 12.50
N PRO A 2 14.33 6.38 13.11
CA PRO A 2 14.11 5.13 12.38
C PRO A 2 12.75 5.17 11.69
N GLY A 3 12.67 4.83 10.41
CA GLY A 3 11.43 4.92 9.67
C GLY A 3 11.66 5.09 8.18
N ILE A 4 10.56 5.35 7.47
CA ILE A 4 10.56 5.66 6.04
C ILE A 4 10.00 7.06 5.82
N ILE A 5 10.30 7.70 4.69
CA ILE A 5 9.78 9.03 4.36
C ILE A 5 8.64 8.92 3.35
N HIS A 6 8.79 8.05 2.34
CA HIS A 6 7.87 7.91 1.22
C HIS A 6 7.57 6.43 0.96
N VAL A 7 6.31 6.02 1.20
CA VAL A 7 5.87 4.63 0.99
C VAL A 7 6.13 4.17 -0.44
N ALA A 8 5.86 5.02 -1.43
CA ALA A 8 6.07 4.70 -2.84
C ALA A 8 7.54 4.41 -3.19
N ASP A 9 8.46 5.23 -2.69
CA ASP A 9 9.90 5.07 -2.97
C ASP A 9 10.47 3.87 -2.22
N THR A 10 10.05 3.68 -0.97
CA THR A 10 10.38 2.50 -0.18
C THR A 10 9.88 1.23 -0.83
N PHE A 11 8.65 1.20 -1.35
CA PHE A 11 8.11 0.02 -2.00
C PHE A 11 8.82 -0.27 -3.33
N ALA A 12 9.17 0.74 -4.11
CA ALA A 12 9.99 0.57 -5.31
C ALA A 12 11.35 -0.06 -4.97
N ALA A 13 12.05 0.47 -3.96
CA ALA A 13 13.33 -0.07 -3.51
C ALA A 13 13.21 -1.51 -2.97
N PHE A 14 12.10 -1.83 -2.29
CA PHE A 14 11.78 -3.19 -1.88
C PHE A 14 11.62 -4.11 -3.09
N LEU A 15 10.88 -3.71 -4.12
CA LEU A 15 10.70 -4.54 -5.33
C LEU A 15 12.02 -4.77 -6.09
N ASP A 16 12.89 -3.76 -6.19
CA ASP A 16 14.20 -3.88 -6.83
C ASP A 16 15.10 -4.91 -6.10
N ASP A 17 15.12 -4.82 -4.78
CA ASP A 17 15.86 -5.77 -3.93
C ASP A 17 15.22 -7.17 -3.97
N LEU A 18 13.89 -7.25 -4.00
CA LEU A 18 13.15 -8.50 -4.11
C LEU A 18 13.43 -9.22 -5.44
N GLN A 19 13.55 -8.46 -6.54
CA GLN A 19 13.95 -9.00 -7.83
C GLN A 19 15.33 -9.66 -7.74
N THR A 20 16.26 -9.03 -7.02
CA THR A 20 17.62 -9.55 -6.88
C THR A 20 17.67 -10.80 -5.99
N ARG A 21 16.96 -10.79 -4.85
CA ARG A 21 17.02 -11.89 -3.86
C ARG A 21 16.11 -13.08 -4.17
N ARG A 22 15.00 -12.85 -4.89
CA ARG A 22 13.91 -13.83 -5.05
C ARG A 22 13.47 -14.03 -6.50
N ALA A 23 14.19 -13.53 -7.51
CA ALA A 23 13.82 -13.67 -8.94
C ALA A 23 13.26 -15.05 -9.32
N PRO A 24 13.92 -16.19 -9.00
CA PRO A 24 13.42 -17.52 -9.37
C PRO A 24 12.11 -17.91 -8.66
N ALA A 25 11.90 -17.41 -7.43
CA ALA A 25 10.74 -17.74 -6.62
C ALA A 25 9.52 -16.87 -6.93
N LEU A 26 9.73 -15.62 -7.37
CA LEU A 26 8.65 -14.67 -7.64
C LEU A 26 7.63 -15.19 -8.65
N TYR A 27 8.11 -15.90 -9.68
CA TYR A 27 7.23 -16.57 -10.62
C TYR A 27 6.26 -17.53 -9.93
N GLN A 28 6.78 -18.46 -9.11
CA GLN A 28 5.93 -19.43 -8.43
C GLN A 28 5.01 -18.78 -7.40
N LEU A 29 5.52 -17.79 -6.67
CA LEU A 29 4.75 -17.06 -5.66
C LEU A 29 3.57 -16.30 -6.27
N SER A 30 3.75 -15.64 -7.42
CA SER A 30 2.66 -14.93 -8.11
C SER A 30 1.48 -15.83 -8.51
N LYS A 31 1.69 -17.14 -8.64
CA LYS A 31 0.61 -18.10 -8.92
C LYS A 31 -0.25 -18.41 -7.70
N LEU A 32 0.22 -18.12 -6.48
CA LEU A 32 -0.45 -18.48 -5.22
C LEU A 32 -1.62 -17.55 -4.85
N ARG A 33 -1.91 -16.56 -5.69
CA ARG A 33 -3.03 -15.63 -5.52
C ARG A 33 -3.02 -14.91 -4.17
N ASN A 34 -4.03 -15.12 -3.33
CA ASN A 34 -4.09 -14.56 -1.98
C ASN A 34 -2.89 -15.01 -1.12
N GLY A 35 -2.29 -16.18 -1.41
CA GLY A 35 -1.04 -16.59 -0.80
C GLY A 35 0.14 -15.68 -1.16
N PHE A 36 0.13 -15.08 -2.35
CA PHE A 36 1.12 -14.08 -2.74
C PHE A 36 0.94 -12.78 -1.95
N GLU A 37 -0.30 -12.32 -1.74
CA GLU A 37 -0.61 -11.14 -0.90
C GLU A 37 -0.09 -11.31 0.53
N GLY A 38 -0.44 -12.44 1.16
CA GLY A 38 0.02 -12.75 2.51
C GLY A 38 1.55 -12.85 2.62
N TRP A 39 2.19 -13.51 1.65
CA TRP A 39 3.66 -13.60 1.60
C TRP A 39 4.32 -12.23 1.41
N LEU A 40 3.84 -11.42 0.46
CA LEU A 40 4.43 -10.13 0.12
C LEU A 40 4.36 -9.15 1.29
N LYS A 41 3.24 -9.17 2.05
CA LYS A 41 3.09 -8.43 3.30
C LYS A 41 4.18 -8.78 4.32
N ILE A 42 4.41 -10.07 4.57
CA ILE A 42 5.41 -10.52 5.54
C ILE A 42 6.83 -10.21 5.04
N GLU A 43 7.11 -10.43 3.75
CA GLU A 43 8.42 -10.13 3.16
C GLU A 43 8.72 -8.63 3.23
N LEU A 44 7.74 -7.76 2.95
CA LEU A 44 7.90 -6.30 3.09
C LEU A 44 8.15 -5.91 4.56
N TYR A 45 7.41 -6.49 5.51
CA TYR A 45 7.62 -6.26 6.94
C TYR A 45 9.04 -6.62 7.39
N LEU A 46 9.53 -7.81 7.00
CA LEU A 46 10.88 -8.27 7.34
C LEU A 46 11.94 -7.37 6.69
N TRP A 47 11.76 -7.04 5.41
CA TRP A 47 12.67 -6.17 4.69
C TRP A 47 12.75 -4.78 5.31
N LEU A 48 11.63 -4.18 5.72
CA LEU A 48 11.61 -2.89 6.42
C LEU A 48 12.39 -2.96 7.74
N THR A 49 12.16 -4.02 8.52
CA THR A 49 12.84 -4.27 9.79
C THR A 49 14.36 -4.33 9.60
N GLU A 50 14.83 -5.10 8.61
CA GLU A 50 16.26 -5.26 8.33
C GLU A 50 16.89 -4.00 7.71
N ARG A 51 16.25 -3.45 6.68
CA ARG A 51 16.80 -2.37 5.86
C ARG A 51 16.93 -1.05 6.60
N TYR A 52 15.97 -0.76 7.48
CA TYR A 52 15.88 0.49 8.24
C TYR A 52 16.09 0.29 9.75
N GLN A 53 16.43 -0.92 10.19
CA GLN A 53 16.67 -1.28 11.60
C GLN A 53 15.47 -0.93 12.51
N LEU A 54 14.25 -1.11 11.98
CA LEU A 54 13.02 -0.76 12.67
C LEU A 54 12.75 -1.76 13.80
N GLN A 55 12.30 -1.26 14.96
CA GLN A 55 11.88 -2.13 16.05
C GLN A 55 10.45 -2.65 15.80
N PRO A 56 10.23 -3.98 15.80
CA PRO A 56 8.90 -4.58 15.76
C PRO A 56 7.97 -4.01 16.83
N GLN A 57 6.69 -3.83 16.47
CA GLN A 57 5.62 -3.31 17.35
C GLN A 57 5.87 -1.90 17.92
N THR A 58 6.94 -1.23 17.49
CA THR A 58 7.29 0.13 17.90
C THR A 58 7.41 1.04 16.68
N ASP A 59 8.20 0.62 15.70
CA ASP A 59 8.46 1.37 14.47
C ASP A 59 7.81 0.73 13.25
N VAL A 60 7.47 -0.56 13.33
CA VAL A 60 6.81 -1.30 12.28
C VAL A 60 5.94 -2.41 12.86
N GLY A 61 4.77 -2.64 12.28
CA GLY A 61 3.89 -3.74 12.67
C GLY A 61 2.97 -4.18 11.55
N VAL A 62 2.29 -5.30 11.78
CA VAL A 62 1.30 -5.89 10.87
C VAL A 62 -0.07 -5.89 11.53
N GLU A 63 -1.12 -5.87 10.73
CA GLU A 63 -2.52 -6.02 11.17
C GLU A 63 -2.91 -5.04 12.29
N TYR A 64 -3.09 -3.77 11.94
CA TYR A 64 -3.42 -2.73 12.90
C TYR A 64 -4.74 -2.05 12.58
N LYS A 65 -5.61 -1.92 13.58
CA LYS A 65 -6.90 -1.23 13.43
C LYS A 65 -6.73 0.25 13.65
N VAL A 66 -7.10 1.03 12.63
CA VAL A 66 -7.15 2.49 12.67
C VAL A 66 -8.60 2.97 12.59
N TRP A 67 -8.92 3.99 13.37
CA TRP A 67 -10.19 4.70 13.35
C TRP A 67 -10.34 5.56 12.10
N LEU A 68 -11.54 5.54 11.54
CA LEU A 68 -11.92 6.36 10.41
C LEU A 68 -12.60 7.65 10.91
N ASP A 69 -12.38 8.75 10.20
CA ASP A 69 -13.01 10.03 10.47
C ASP A 69 -14.49 10.02 10.07
N GLN A 70 -15.34 9.61 11.02
CA GLN A 70 -16.80 9.46 10.84
C GLN A 70 -17.52 10.76 10.46
N ARG A 71 -16.85 11.93 10.52
CA ARG A 71 -17.41 13.19 10.02
C ARG A 71 -17.50 13.20 8.49
N ARG A 72 -16.74 12.34 7.82
CA ARG A 72 -16.85 12.11 6.38
C ARG A 72 -17.98 11.09 6.15
N GLY A 73 -19.08 11.54 5.53
CA GLY A 73 -20.26 10.71 5.30
C GLY A 73 -19.99 9.44 4.47
N GLN A 74 -20.96 8.52 4.49
CA GLN A 74 -20.97 7.22 3.77
C GLN A 74 -20.04 6.12 4.31
N MET A 75 -19.51 6.24 5.53
CA MET A 75 -18.77 5.14 6.16
C MET A 75 -19.71 4.06 6.69
N ASP A 76 -19.44 2.80 6.31
CA ASP A 76 -20.17 1.62 6.79
C ASP A 76 -19.52 0.97 8.04
N ARG A 77 -18.37 1.50 8.47
CA ARG A 77 -17.54 0.94 9.53
C ARG A 77 -16.79 2.04 10.29
N GLU A 78 -16.48 1.74 11.56
CA GLU A 78 -15.76 2.67 12.44
C GLU A 78 -14.24 2.61 12.29
N THR A 79 -13.73 1.44 11.92
CA THR A 79 -12.29 1.17 11.82
C THR A 79 -11.93 0.47 10.51
N LYS A 80 -10.70 0.69 10.04
CA LYS A 80 -10.04 -0.08 8.99
C LYS A 80 -8.90 -0.87 9.61
N GLN A 81 -8.81 -2.16 9.32
CA GLN A 81 -7.60 -2.93 9.60
C GLN A 81 -6.63 -2.73 8.44
N CYS A 82 -5.45 -2.20 8.73
CA CYS A 82 -4.36 -2.02 7.78
C CYS A 82 -3.39 -3.20 7.85
N ASP A 83 -2.91 -3.62 6.69
CA ASP A 83 -1.92 -4.70 6.57
C ASP A 83 -0.60 -4.40 7.28
N LEU A 84 -0.07 -3.18 7.12
CA LEU A 84 1.15 -2.72 7.80
C LEU A 84 1.00 -1.29 8.33
N TRP A 85 1.82 -0.97 9.33
CA TRP A 85 2.13 0.39 9.73
C TRP A 85 3.62 0.56 9.95
N VAL A 86 4.17 1.73 9.62
CA VAL A 86 5.62 2.03 9.66
C VAL A 86 5.84 3.46 10.16
N ARG A 87 6.82 3.69 11.02
CA ARG A 87 7.17 5.03 11.52
C ARG A 87 7.60 5.93 10.35
N ASP A 88 7.11 7.16 10.38
CA ASP A 88 7.62 8.23 9.52
C ASP A 88 8.96 8.75 10.07
N ALA A 89 10.00 8.68 9.24
CA ALA A 89 11.34 9.15 9.60
C ALA A 89 11.41 10.66 9.82
N ALA A 90 10.50 11.43 9.22
CA ALA A 90 10.37 12.88 9.42
C ALA A 90 9.66 13.25 10.73
N GLY A 91 9.10 12.27 11.45
CA GLY A 91 8.54 12.47 12.78
C GLY A 91 7.07 12.87 12.83
N HIS A 92 6.34 12.73 11.73
CA HIS A 92 4.92 13.03 11.66
C HIS A 92 4.02 11.85 12.08
N GLY A 93 4.61 10.83 12.72
CA GLY A 93 3.90 9.66 13.25
C GLY A 93 4.13 8.40 12.42
N TYR A 94 3.08 7.87 11.79
CA TYR A 94 3.10 6.58 11.09
C TYR A 94 2.47 6.64 9.70
N HIS A 95 3.02 5.85 8.79
CA HIS A 95 2.43 5.47 7.52
C HIS A 95 1.58 4.22 7.71
N TYR A 96 0.29 4.29 7.40
CA TYR A 96 -0.61 3.14 7.38
C TYR A 96 -0.76 2.62 5.95
N ILE A 97 -0.63 1.31 5.77
CA ILE A 97 -0.49 0.69 4.46
C ILE A 97 -1.47 -0.48 4.34
N GLU A 98 -2.27 -0.48 3.27
CA GLU A 98 -2.97 -1.67 2.77
C GLU A 98 -2.20 -2.22 1.58
N LEU A 99 -2.12 -3.54 1.47
CA LEU A 99 -1.58 -4.24 0.32
C LEU A 99 -2.67 -5.10 -0.32
N LYS A 100 -2.80 -5.02 -1.64
CA LYS A 100 -3.69 -5.88 -2.42
C LYS A 100 -2.98 -6.42 -3.64
N VAL A 101 -3.24 -7.69 -3.94
CA VAL A 101 -2.68 -8.33 -5.12
C VAL A 101 -3.81 -8.74 -6.07
N PRO A 102 -4.29 -7.85 -6.94
CA PRO A 102 -5.27 -8.22 -7.96
C PRO A 102 -4.68 -9.19 -8.99
N PHE A 103 -5.53 -10.10 -9.51
CA PHE A 103 -5.18 -11.03 -10.59
C PHE A 103 -6.09 -10.79 -11.78
N ALA A 104 -5.52 -10.80 -12.99
CA ALA A 104 -6.27 -10.69 -14.23
C ALA A 104 -7.06 -11.98 -14.51
N ASN A 105 -8.19 -12.14 -13.82
CA ASN A 105 -9.13 -13.24 -13.98
C ASN A 105 -10.58 -12.72 -13.98
N ASN A 106 -11.57 -13.62 -14.00
CA ASN A 106 -13.00 -13.25 -14.03
C ASN A 106 -13.45 -12.40 -12.83
N ASN A 107 -12.67 -12.35 -11.73
CA ASN A 107 -12.94 -11.55 -10.55
C ASN A 107 -12.14 -10.23 -10.50
N ARG A 108 -11.38 -9.87 -11.55
CA ARG A 108 -10.51 -8.69 -11.56
C ARG A 108 -11.22 -7.39 -11.17
N GLY A 109 -12.45 -7.20 -11.66
CA GLY A 109 -13.25 -6.01 -11.32
C GLY A 109 -13.58 -5.91 -9.83
N LYS A 110 -13.89 -7.03 -9.17
CA LYS A 110 -14.15 -7.05 -7.73
C LYS A 110 -12.90 -6.71 -6.91
N LEU A 111 -11.73 -7.16 -7.37
CA LEU A 111 -10.45 -6.88 -6.68
C LEU A 111 -10.05 -5.41 -6.81
N PHE A 112 -10.27 -4.78 -7.98
CA PHE A 112 -10.06 -3.34 -8.14
C PHE A 112 -11.06 -2.50 -7.36
N LEU A 113 -12.33 -2.92 -7.27
CA LEU A 113 -13.31 -2.26 -6.40
C LEU A 113 -12.87 -2.34 -4.94
N SER A 114 -12.44 -3.53 -4.47
CA SER A 114 -11.89 -3.68 -3.11
C SER A 114 -10.69 -2.77 -2.88
N ALA A 115 -9.75 -2.71 -3.82
CA ALA A 115 -8.58 -1.83 -3.73
C ALA A 115 -8.96 -0.34 -3.70
N SER A 116 -9.99 0.05 -4.45
CA SER A 116 -10.53 1.41 -4.48
C SER A 116 -11.19 1.77 -3.15
N ASP A 117 -11.98 0.84 -2.59
CA ASP A 117 -12.56 0.97 -1.25
C ASP A 117 -11.47 1.08 -0.19
N ASP A 118 -10.43 0.23 -0.25
CA ASP A 118 -9.31 0.27 0.67
C ASP A 118 -8.64 1.65 0.66
N PHE A 119 -8.34 2.22 -0.51
CA PHE A 119 -7.78 3.57 -0.61
C PHE A 119 -8.78 4.66 -0.15
N TRP A 120 -10.07 4.48 -0.41
CA TRP A 120 -11.12 5.38 0.08
C TRP A 120 -11.16 5.44 1.61
N TYR A 121 -11.11 4.29 2.29
CA TYR A 121 -11.06 4.21 3.76
C TYR A 121 -9.73 4.74 4.30
N ILE A 122 -8.61 4.29 3.75
CA ILE A 122 -7.26 4.67 4.20
C ILE A 122 -6.95 6.15 3.99
N SER A 123 -7.68 6.87 3.13
CA SER A 123 -7.53 8.31 2.94
C SER A 123 -8.40 9.15 3.89
N ARG A 124 -9.19 8.49 4.75
CA ARG A 124 -10.13 9.11 5.68
C ARG A 124 -9.87 8.67 7.13
N LEU A 125 -8.61 8.39 7.47
CA LEU A 125 -8.25 8.07 8.85
C LEU A 125 -8.47 9.29 9.75
N LEU A 126 -8.81 9.04 11.02
CA LEU A 126 -8.76 10.05 12.07
C LEU A 126 -7.30 10.37 12.40
N ALA A 127 -6.66 11.14 11.50
CA ALA A 127 -5.21 11.19 11.38
C ALA A 127 -4.50 11.85 12.56
N VAL A 128 -5.04 12.95 13.08
CA VAL A 128 -4.42 13.69 14.20
C VAL A 128 -4.36 12.84 15.46
N ASP A 129 -5.46 12.15 15.79
CA ASP A 129 -5.56 11.36 17.03
C ASP A 129 -4.76 10.05 16.96
N GLN A 130 -4.43 9.61 15.75
CA GLN A 130 -3.69 8.37 15.51
C GLN A 130 -2.27 8.61 14.99
N SER A 131 -1.80 9.85 14.99
CA SER A 131 -0.48 10.22 14.46
C SER A 131 -0.25 9.66 13.05
N ALA A 132 -1.23 9.77 12.17
CA ALA A 132 -1.09 9.30 10.79
C ALA A 132 -0.37 10.36 9.94
N ALA A 133 0.83 10.03 9.46
CA ALA A 133 1.56 10.84 8.48
C ALA A 133 0.98 10.64 7.07
N SER A 134 0.68 9.39 6.71
CA SER A 134 0.05 9.05 5.44
C SER A 134 -0.78 7.78 5.52
N GLY A 135 -1.76 7.67 4.61
CA GLY A 135 -2.44 6.42 4.33
C GLY A 135 -2.14 5.98 2.90
N SER A 136 -1.70 4.73 2.71
CA SER A 136 -1.33 4.20 1.38
C SER A 136 -2.04 2.91 1.05
N ALA A 137 -2.40 2.74 -0.22
CA ALA A 137 -2.79 1.47 -0.81
C ALA A 137 -1.74 1.06 -1.84
N ILE A 138 -1.14 -0.12 -1.64
CA ILE A 138 -0.16 -0.74 -2.52
C ILE A 138 -0.87 -1.84 -3.31
N LEU A 139 -0.78 -1.76 -4.63
CA LEU A 139 -1.37 -2.72 -5.54
C LEU A 139 -0.27 -3.42 -6.34
N VAL A 140 -0.33 -4.75 -6.42
CA VAL A 140 0.54 -5.55 -7.29
C VAL A 140 -0.31 -6.43 -8.20
N GLY A 141 -0.43 -6.06 -9.45
CA GLY A 141 -1.22 -6.75 -10.46
C GLY A 141 -0.42 -7.82 -11.19
N ALA A 142 -0.91 -9.06 -11.15
CA ALA A 142 -0.37 -10.14 -11.98
C ALA A 142 -1.25 -10.37 -13.23
N GLY A 143 -0.62 -10.30 -14.42
CA GLY A 143 -1.27 -10.60 -15.70
C GLY A 143 -2.10 -9.46 -16.31
N PHE A 144 -1.90 -8.22 -15.86
CA PHE A 144 -2.54 -7.05 -16.45
C PHE A 144 -1.66 -6.42 -17.52
N ASP A 145 -2.27 -6.00 -18.62
CA ASP A 145 -1.62 -5.07 -19.54
C ASP A 145 -1.52 -3.68 -18.91
N GLU A 146 -0.57 -2.88 -19.40
CA GLU A 146 -0.25 -1.56 -18.86
C GLU A 146 -1.42 -0.56 -19.00
N HIS A 147 -2.18 -0.65 -20.08
CA HIS A 147 -3.28 0.28 -20.35
C HIS A 147 -4.47 0.04 -19.41
N ASP A 148 -4.91 -1.21 -19.29
CA ASP A 148 -5.97 -1.61 -18.37
C ASP A 148 -5.55 -1.39 -16.91
N TRP A 149 -4.27 -1.62 -16.58
CA TRP A 149 -3.73 -1.31 -15.25
C TRP A 149 -3.84 0.17 -14.94
N THR A 150 -3.27 1.03 -15.79
CA THR A 150 -3.25 2.48 -15.56
C THR A 150 -4.67 3.03 -15.41
N ARG A 151 -5.59 2.63 -16.29
CA ARG A 151 -6.99 3.04 -16.21
C ARG A 151 -7.63 2.63 -14.88
N ALA A 152 -7.40 1.40 -14.42
CA ALA A 152 -7.96 0.94 -13.14
C ALA A 152 -7.39 1.70 -11.94
N ILE A 153 -6.12 2.11 -11.99
CA ILE A 153 -5.49 2.93 -10.95
C ILE A 153 -6.08 4.35 -10.95
N ASP A 154 -6.23 4.97 -12.12
CA ASP A 154 -6.83 6.29 -12.24
C ASP A 154 -8.28 6.31 -11.72
N ASP A 155 -9.06 5.28 -12.08
CA ASP A 155 -10.43 5.10 -11.58
C ASP A 155 -10.47 4.96 -10.04
N ALA A 156 -9.52 4.24 -9.45
CA ALA A 156 -9.42 4.07 -7.99
C ALA A 156 -9.08 5.39 -7.27
N VAL A 157 -8.16 6.18 -7.83
CA VAL A 157 -7.81 7.50 -7.31
C VAL A 157 -9.00 8.45 -7.41
N ALA A 158 -9.68 8.46 -8.56
CA ALA A 158 -10.87 9.29 -8.79
C ALA A 158 -12.01 8.91 -7.83
N TYR A 159 -12.27 7.60 -7.65
CA TYR A 159 -13.27 7.08 -6.72
C TYR A 159 -13.02 7.53 -5.28
N ALA A 160 -11.76 7.56 -4.84
CA ALA A 160 -11.43 8.00 -3.49
C ALA A 160 -11.79 9.48 -3.23
N GLY A 161 -11.92 10.30 -4.28
CA GLY A 161 -12.43 11.68 -4.22
C GLY A 161 -11.54 12.61 -3.40
N ASN A 162 -10.25 12.33 -3.33
CA ASN A 162 -9.28 13.17 -2.63
C ASN A 162 -8.87 14.37 -3.49
N ASP A 163 -8.47 15.47 -2.85
CA ASP A 163 -7.76 16.55 -3.54
C ASP A 163 -6.50 15.99 -4.22
N PRO A 164 -6.35 16.12 -5.56
CA PRO A 164 -5.19 15.62 -6.29
C PRO A 164 -3.86 16.14 -5.73
N ALA A 165 -3.80 17.36 -5.20
CA ALA A 165 -2.58 17.92 -4.61
C ALA A 165 -2.13 17.16 -3.34
N MET A 166 -3.04 16.39 -2.73
CA MET A 166 -2.80 15.63 -1.51
C MET A 166 -2.62 14.13 -1.75
N VAL A 167 -2.69 13.69 -3.01
CA VAL A 167 -2.48 12.31 -3.43
C VAL A 167 -1.15 12.20 -4.15
N GLN A 168 -0.33 11.24 -3.74
CA GLN A 168 0.85 10.84 -4.47
C GLN A 168 0.57 9.50 -5.13
N LEU A 169 0.81 9.42 -6.43
CA LEU A 169 0.68 8.19 -7.19
C LEU A 169 2.04 7.85 -7.79
N ARG A 170 2.47 6.60 -7.60
CA ARG A 170 3.59 6.03 -8.33
C ARG A 170 3.16 4.69 -8.91
N VAL A 171 3.38 4.52 -10.21
CA VAL A 171 3.15 3.27 -10.92
C VAL A 171 4.46 2.75 -11.47
N GLY A 172 4.53 1.44 -11.67
CA GLY A 172 5.69 0.81 -12.30
C GLY A 172 5.41 -0.64 -12.64
N SER A 173 6.45 -1.31 -13.10
CA SER A 173 6.37 -2.72 -13.45
C SER A 173 7.62 -3.46 -13.00
N LEU A 174 7.46 -4.75 -12.71
CA LEU A 174 8.53 -5.66 -12.34
C LEU A 174 8.55 -6.83 -13.31
N LYS A 175 9.65 -6.95 -14.07
CA LYS A 175 9.86 -8.06 -15.00
C LYS A 175 10.20 -9.32 -14.24
N LEU A 176 9.45 -10.38 -14.52
CA LEU A 176 9.71 -11.73 -14.05
C LEU A 176 10.32 -12.54 -15.18
N GLU A 177 11.34 -13.35 -14.87
CA GLU A 177 11.83 -14.33 -15.83
C GLU A 177 10.73 -15.36 -16.11
N GLU A 178 10.46 -15.62 -17.39
CA GLU A 178 9.49 -16.64 -17.85
C GLU A 178 8.03 -16.43 -17.40
N ALA A 179 7.66 -15.20 -17.00
CA ALA A 179 6.30 -14.89 -16.57
C ALA A 179 5.80 -13.52 -17.08
N PRO A 180 4.47 -13.30 -17.07
CA PRO A 180 3.92 -11.97 -17.26
C PRO A 180 4.51 -10.98 -16.24
N THR A 181 4.75 -9.77 -16.71
CA THR A 181 5.22 -8.66 -15.87
C THR A 181 4.21 -8.39 -14.76
N LEU A 182 4.71 -8.14 -13.54
CA LEU A 182 3.87 -7.62 -12.47
C LEU A 182 3.75 -6.11 -12.63
N GLN A 183 2.53 -5.62 -12.73
CA GLN A 183 2.25 -4.20 -12.61
C GLN A 183 2.19 -3.84 -11.13
N TRP A 184 2.62 -2.64 -10.76
CA TRP A 184 2.46 -2.18 -9.39
C TRP A 184 2.08 -0.71 -9.33
N ALA A 185 1.41 -0.33 -8.24
CA ALA A 185 1.02 1.04 -7.96
C ALA A 185 1.05 1.29 -6.46
N VAL A 186 1.43 2.50 -6.06
CA VAL A 186 1.30 2.99 -4.69
C VAL A 186 0.52 4.30 -4.74
N MET A 187 -0.67 4.29 -4.15
CA MET A 187 -1.54 5.45 -3.98
C MET A 187 -1.44 5.90 -2.53
N THR A 188 -0.96 7.12 -2.29
CA THR A 188 -0.71 7.64 -0.94
C THR A 188 -1.45 8.95 -0.71
N LYS A 189 -2.31 8.99 0.31
CA LYS A 189 -2.88 10.22 0.86
C LYS A 189 -1.94 10.76 1.94
N ARG A 190 -1.49 12.00 1.79
CA ARG A 190 -0.82 12.73 2.88
C ARG A 190 -1.84 13.35 3.82
N TYR A 191 -1.58 13.28 5.11
CA TYR A 191 -2.36 13.98 6.12
C TYR A 191 -1.68 15.28 6.50
N ALA A 192 -2.47 16.31 6.81
CA ALA A 192 -1.91 17.54 7.33
C ALA A 192 -1.32 17.27 8.72
N PRO A 193 -0.08 17.69 8.99
CA PRO A 193 0.47 17.59 10.33
C PRO A 193 -0.37 18.43 11.30
N ARG A 194 -0.38 18.03 12.58
CA ARG A 194 -1.06 18.77 13.63
C ARG A 194 -0.50 20.21 13.68
N PRO A 195 -1.34 21.26 13.62
CA PRO A 195 -0.87 22.63 13.82
C PRO A 195 -0.21 22.75 15.20
N GLY A 196 1.06 23.15 15.25
CA GLY A 196 1.81 23.38 16.49
C GLY A 196 2.58 22.18 17.05
N ALA A 197 2.80 21.12 16.26
CA ALA A 197 3.77 20.06 16.55
C ALA A 197 5.19 20.46 16.09
#